data_AF-A0A932K8B4-F1
#
_entry.id   AF-A0A932K8B4-F1
#
_cell.length_a   1.000
_cell.length_b   1.000
_cell.length_c   1.000
_cell.angle_alpha   90.00
_cell.angle_beta   90.00
_cell.angle_gamma   90.00
#
_symmetry.space_group_name_H-M   'P 1'
#
loop_
_entity.id
_entity.type
_entity.pdbx_description
1 polymer ?
#
loop_
_entity_poly.entity_id
_entity_poly.type
_entity_poly.pdbx_seq_one_letter_code
_entity_poly.pdbx_strand_id
1 'polypeptide(L)'
;MTTLIRRLFEEILLEIERQPDFRRRLGALLMEAATAPVEMHEQKAPRRNRRAPGLLDPFAAFTEGEGILRQRLSALDIDQLKDIVSEHAMDSARLALKWRTHGRLVDLIVSTVKARLEKGDAFRR
;
A
#
# COMPACT_ATOMS: atom_id res chain seq x y z
N MET A 1 -13.93 -18.72 -13.68
CA MET A 1 -13.34 -19.15 -12.38
C MET A 1 -14.08 -18.60 -11.16
N THR A 2 -14.80 -17.48 -11.26
CA THR A 2 -15.63 -16.89 -10.18
C THR A 2 -16.82 -17.73 -9.76
N THR A 3 -17.34 -18.60 -10.63
CA THR A 3 -18.52 -19.46 -10.33
C THR A 3 -18.21 -20.66 -9.43
N LEU A 4 -16.99 -21.20 -9.46
CA LEU A 4 -16.61 -22.35 -8.62
C LEU A 4 -16.45 -21.95 -7.15
N ILE A 5 -15.81 -20.81 -6.91
CA ILE A 5 -15.64 -20.27 -5.55
C ILE A 5 -17.00 -19.96 -4.94
N ARG A 6 -17.91 -19.34 -5.70
CA ARG A 6 -19.28 -19.08 -5.24
C ARG A 6 -20.00 -20.35 -4.79
N ARG A 7 -19.96 -21.42 -5.61
CA ARG A 7 -20.60 -22.71 -5.27
C ARG A 7 -19.98 -23.36 -4.04
N LEU A 8 -18.66 -23.26 -3.88
CA LEU A 8 -17.98 -23.76 -2.68
C LEU A 8 -18.50 -23.05 -1.42
N PHE A 9 -18.63 -21.72 -1.45
CA PHE A 9 -19.14 -20.97 -0.32
C PHE A 9 -20.61 -21.25 -0.02
N GLU A 10 -21.45 -21.44 -1.05
CA GLU A 10 -22.84 -21.83 -0.88
C GLU A 10 -22.96 -23.20 -0.19
N GLU A 11 -22.15 -24.19 -0.56
CA GLU A 11 -22.14 -25.51 0.08
C GLU A 11 -21.69 -25.43 1.55
N ILE A 12 -20.68 -24.60 1.84
CA ILE A 12 -20.22 -24.37 3.22
C ILE A 12 -21.32 -23.71 4.06
N LEU A 13 -22.06 -22.74 3.51
CA LEU A 13 -23.17 -22.09 4.20
C LEU A 13 -24.29 -23.09 4.53
N LEU A 14 -24.65 -23.95 3.58
CA LEU A 14 -25.64 -25.01 3.79
C LEU A 14 -25.19 -25.98 4.90
N GLU A 15 -23.91 -26.35 4.94
CA GLU A 15 -23.40 -27.26 5.98
C GLU A 15 -23.35 -26.61 7.37
N ILE A 16 -23.11 -25.29 7.46
CA ILE A 16 -23.20 -24.51 8.71
C ILE A 16 -24.63 -24.52 9.26
N GLU A 17 -25.63 -24.40 8.40
CA GLU A 17 -27.05 -24.42 8.80
C GLU A 17 -27.52 -25.83 9.19
N ARG A 18 -27.02 -26.86 8.48
CA ARG A 18 -27.41 -28.25 8.67
C ARG A 18 -26.77 -28.89 9.91
N GLN A 19 -25.54 -28.52 10.27
CA GLN A 19 -24.78 -29.13 11.36
C GLN A 19 -24.28 -28.11 12.41
N PRO A 20 -24.90 -28.07 13.60
CA PRO A 20 -24.47 -27.18 14.69
C PRO A 20 -23.03 -27.41 15.15
N ASP A 21 -22.55 -28.65 15.10
CA ASP A 21 -21.17 -28.97 15.49
C ASP A 21 -20.14 -28.50 14.46
N PHE A 22 -20.48 -28.56 13.16
CA PHE A 22 -19.65 -27.98 12.11
C PHE A 22 -19.54 -26.46 12.28
N ARG A 23 -20.66 -25.78 12.53
CA ARG A 23 -20.69 -24.34 12.84
C ARG A 23 -19.79 -23.98 14.02
N ARG A 24 -19.86 -24.75 15.12
CA ARG A 24 -19.04 -24.50 16.33
C ARG A 24 -17.55 -24.68 16.04
N ARG A 25 -17.16 -25.76 15.37
CA ARG A 25 -15.75 -26.02 15.00
C ARG A 25 -15.20 -24.96 14.05
N LEU A 26 -15.97 -24.59 13.02
CA LEU A 26 -15.57 -23.56 12.07
C LEU A 26 -15.44 -22.19 12.74
N GLY A 27 -16.38 -21.83 13.61
CA GLY A 27 -16.32 -20.59 14.38
C GLY A 27 -15.10 -20.53 15.30
N ALA A 28 -14.77 -21.64 15.98
CA ALA A 28 -13.57 -21.72 16.81
C ALA A 28 -12.29 -21.51 16.01
N LEU A 29 -12.15 -22.15 14.85
CA LEU A 29 -10.99 -21.99 13.96
C LEU A 29 -10.86 -20.57 13.41
N LEU A 30 -11.97 -19.93 13.02
CA LEU A 30 -11.95 -18.55 12.54
C LEU A 30 -11.60 -17.56 13.64
N MET A 31 -12.12 -17.78 14.87
CA MET A 31 -11.76 -16.96 16.03
C MET A 31 -10.29 -17.16 16.41
N GLU A 32 -9.80 -18.40 16.41
CA GLU A 32 -8.39 -18.70 16.65
C GLU A 32 -7.51 -18.01 15.61
N ALA A 33 -7.87 -18.07 14.32
CA ALA A 33 -7.16 -17.35 13.26
C ALA A 33 -7.24 -15.82 13.41
N ALA A 34 -8.31 -15.28 13.98
CA ALA A 34 -8.46 -13.84 14.24
C ALA A 34 -7.70 -13.37 15.49
N THR A 35 -7.53 -14.25 16.48
CA THR A 35 -6.78 -13.98 17.73
C THR A 35 -5.33 -14.42 17.68
N ALA A 36 -4.98 -15.27 16.70
CA ALA A 36 -3.61 -15.62 16.42
C ALA A 36 -2.88 -14.30 16.19
N PRO A 37 -1.78 -14.04 16.92
CA PRO A 37 -0.95 -12.90 16.60
C PRO A 37 -0.61 -13.08 15.13
N VAL A 38 -1.12 -12.18 14.29
CA VAL A 38 -0.60 -12.03 12.94
C VAL A 38 0.88 -11.88 13.18
N GLU A 39 1.68 -12.85 12.74
CA GLU A 39 3.11 -12.66 12.59
C GLU A 39 3.22 -11.53 11.56
N MET A 40 3.08 -10.31 12.05
CA MET A 40 3.64 -9.13 11.45
C MET A 40 5.09 -9.52 11.38
N HIS A 41 5.53 -10.01 10.22
CA HIS A 41 6.93 -10.18 9.91
C HIS A 41 7.63 -9.00 10.55
N GLU A 42 8.38 -9.26 11.62
CA GLU A 42 8.95 -8.21 12.46
C GLU A 42 9.60 -7.24 11.49
N GLN A 43 9.02 -6.04 11.41
CA GLN A 43 9.64 -4.98 10.66
C GLN A 43 10.90 -4.66 11.44
N LYS A 44 11.96 -5.33 10.99
CA LYS A 44 13.33 -5.28 11.49
C LYS A 44 13.57 -3.90 12.08
N ALA A 45 13.89 -3.87 13.38
CA ALA A 45 14.07 -2.68 14.21
C ALA A 45 14.50 -1.45 13.41
N PRO A 46 13.91 -0.26 13.66
CA PRO A 46 14.11 0.91 12.83
C PRO A 46 15.61 1.18 12.72
N ARG A 47 16.15 0.93 11.52
CA ARG A 47 17.52 1.29 11.19
C ARG A 47 17.61 2.79 11.46
N ARG A 48 18.57 3.17 12.30
CA ARG A 48 18.88 4.51 12.86
C ARG A 48 19.20 5.60 11.82
N ASN A 49 18.66 5.48 10.61
CA ASN A 49 18.90 6.28 9.42
C ASN A 49 17.63 6.46 8.55
N ARG A 50 16.42 6.29 9.10
CA ARG A 50 15.21 6.76 8.41
C ARG A 50 15.28 8.29 8.42
N ARG A 51 15.31 8.86 7.22
CA ARG A 51 15.05 10.28 6.96
C ARG A 51 13.74 10.70 7.64
N ALA A 52 13.57 12.00 7.85
CA ALA A 52 12.33 12.54 8.41
C ALA A 52 11.12 12.02 7.61
N PRO A 53 9.96 11.81 8.25
CA PRO A 53 8.75 11.50 7.52
C PRO A 53 8.49 12.61 6.49
N GLY A 54 8.17 12.20 5.27
CA GLY A 54 7.74 13.07 4.19
C GLY A 54 6.53 13.89 4.63
N LEU A 55 6.60 15.19 4.40
CA LEU A 55 5.57 16.16 4.82
C LEU A 55 4.26 16.04 4.01
N LEU A 56 4.26 15.25 2.95
CA LEU A 56 3.17 15.13 1.99
C LEU A 56 3.06 13.68 1.52
N ASP A 57 1.84 13.14 1.56
CA ASP A 57 1.50 11.89 0.86
C ASP A 57 1.24 12.19 -0.63
N PRO A 58 2.11 11.71 -1.54
CA PRO A 58 1.98 11.99 -2.97
C PRO A 58 0.76 11.31 -3.60
N PHE A 59 0.27 10.21 -3.04
CA PHE A 59 -0.88 9.50 -3.58
C PHE A 59 -2.18 10.25 -3.30
N ALA A 60 -2.35 10.71 -2.06
CA ALA A 60 -3.49 11.56 -1.68
C ALA A 60 -3.47 12.89 -2.43
N ALA A 61 -2.31 13.52 -2.60
CA ALA A 61 -2.23 14.75 -3.39
C ALA A 61 -2.52 14.53 -4.88
N PHE A 62 -2.21 13.35 -5.44
CA PHE A 62 -2.52 13.03 -6.84
C PHE A 62 -4.00 12.76 -7.09
N THR A 63 -4.76 12.25 -6.11
CA THR A 63 -6.23 12.08 -6.27
C THR A 63 -6.96 13.42 -6.37
N GLU A 64 -6.43 14.47 -5.76
CA GLU A 64 -6.91 15.85 -5.94
C GLU A 64 -6.56 16.41 -7.32
N GLY A 65 -5.47 15.93 -7.93
CA GLY A 65 -5.07 16.19 -9.32
C GLY A 65 -3.56 16.34 -9.49
N GLU A 66 -3.04 16.01 -10.69
CA GLU A 66 -1.60 16.10 -10.98
C GLU A 66 -1.05 17.53 -10.79
N GLY A 67 -1.81 18.55 -11.20
CA GLY A 67 -1.42 19.95 -11.04
C GLY A 67 -1.26 20.36 -9.57
N ILE A 68 -2.13 19.86 -8.69
CA ILE A 68 -2.08 20.11 -7.24
C ILE A 68 -0.86 19.40 -6.64
N LEU A 69 -0.60 18.15 -7.03
CA LEU A 69 0.61 17.44 -6.62
C LEU A 69 1.87 18.22 -7.01
N ARG A 70 1.98 18.65 -8.28
CA ARG A 70 3.14 19.41 -8.77
C ARG A 70 3.31 20.72 -8.00
N GLN A 71 2.23 21.47 -7.79
CA GLN A 71 2.27 22.71 -7.03
C GLN A 71 2.78 22.49 -5.60
N ARG A 72 2.25 21.47 -4.90
CA ARG A 72 2.67 21.15 -3.53
C ARG A 72 4.13 20.68 -3.47
N LEU A 73 4.58 19.88 -4.43
CA LEU A 73 5.98 19.44 -4.52
C LEU A 73 6.93 20.60 -4.87
N SER A 74 6.48 21.58 -5.66
CA SER A 74 7.26 22.78 -5.97
C SER A 74 7.54 23.66 -4.75
N ALA A 75 6.70 23.60 -3.73
CA ALA A 75 6.88 24.34 -2.48
C ALA A 75 7.84 23.66 -1.49
N LEU A 76 8.28 22.43 -1.77
CA LEU A 76 9.16 21.65 -0.89
C LEU A 76 10.63 21.77 -1.29
N ASP A 77 11.51 21.65 -0.30
CA ASP A 77 12.95 21.61 -0.49
C ASP A 77 13.43 20.25 -1.03
N ILE A 78 14.62 20.24 -1.64
CA ILE A 78 15.24 19.02 -2.20
C ILE A 78 15.34 17.90 -1.17
N ASP A 79 15.66 18.21 0.08
CA ASP A 79 15.76 17.21 1.13
C ASP A 79 14.38 16.63 1.50
N GLN A 80 13.35 17.49 1.60
CA GLN A 80 11.97 17.05 1.82
C GLN A 80 11.45 16.17 0.67
N LEU A 81 11.81 16.49 -0.58
CA LEU A 81 11.48 15.64 -1.73
C LEU A 81 12.17 14.27 -1.65
N LYS A 82 13.44 14.22 -1.23
CA LYS A 82 14.16 12.95 -1.06
C LYS A 82 13.61 12.13 0.11
N ASP A 83 13.09 12.79 1.13
CA ASP A 83 12.46 12.16 2.28
C ASP A 83 11.15 11.47 1.84
N ILE A 84 10.31 12.14 1.05
CA ILE A 84 9.13 11.55 0.39
C ILE A 84 9.50 10.34 -0.49
N VAL A 85 10.52 10.49 -1.35
CA VAL A 85 10.99 9.40 -2.22
C VAL A 85 11.45 8.18 -1.40
N SER A 86 12.08 8.42 -0.25
CA SER A 86 12.59 7.38 0.64
C SER A 86 11.47 6.69 1.41
N GLU A 87 10.50 7.46 1.92
CA GLU A 87 9.36 6.94 2.67
C GLU A 87 8.45 6.06 1.81
N HIS A 88 8.14 6.50 0.60
CA HIS A 88 7.26 5.75 -0.31
C HIS A 88 8.01 4.76 -1.22
N ALA A 89 9.30 4.52 -0.95
CA ALA A 89 10.17 3.63 -1.71
C ALA A 89 10.04 3.84 -3.23
N MET A 90 10.07 5.10 -3.68
CA MET A 90 9.84 5.46 -5.09
C MET A 90 11.05 5.21 -5.99
N ASP A 91 12.24 5.11 -5.40
CA ASP A 91 13.50 4.92 -6.12
C ASP A 91 14.15 3.57 -5.77
N SER A 92 13.86 2.56 -6.58
CA SER A 92 14.40 1.21 -6.43
C SER A 92 15.92 1.15 -6.68
N ALA A 93 16.44 2.05 -7.53
CA ALA A 93 17.87 2.12 -7.87
C ALA A 93 18.69 2.94 -6.86
N ARG A 94 18.04 3.63 -5.91
CA ARG A 94 18.66 4.52 -4.90
C ARG A 94 19.54 5.63 -5.51
N LEU A 95 19.22 6.06 -6.72
CA LEU A 95 19.93 7.13 -7.44
C LEU A 95 19.37 8.53 -7.14
N ALA A 96 18.08 8.64 -6.81
CA ALA A 96 17.38 9.89 -6.54
C ALA A 96 17.99 10.65 -5.35
N LEU A 97 18.51 9.92 -4.37
CA LEU A 97 19.20 10.50 -3.21
C LEU A 97 20.44 11.32 -3.60
N LYS A 98 21.09 10.98 -4.72
CA LYS A 98 22.28 11.67 -5.25
C LYS A 98 21.91 12.91 -6.08
N TRP A 99 20.66 13.04 -6.50
CA TRP A 99 20.24 14.16 -7.34
C TRP A 99 20.20 15.45 -6.52
N ARG A 100 20.56 16.55 -7.18
CA ARG A 100 20.50 17.92 -6.62
C ARG A 100 19.52 18.81 -7.37
N THR A 101 18.90 18.30 -8.43
CA THR A 101 17.97 19.05 -9.27
C THR A 101 16.56 18.84 -8.75
N HIS A 102 15.93 19.93 -8.32
CA HIS A 102 14.56 19.94 -7.78
C HIS A 102 13.55 19.32 -8.76
N GLY A 103 13.46 19.86 -9.99
CA GLY A 103 12.49 19.39 -10.99
C GLY A 103 12.61 17.89 -11.31
N ARG A 104 13.84 17.36 -11.31
CA ARG A 104 14.07 15.93 -11.57
C ARG A 104 13.47 15.03 -10.47
N LEU A 105 13.48 15.48 -9.22
CA LEU A 105 12.85 14.77 -8.10
C LEU A 105 11.32 14.88 -8.17
N VAL A 106 10.79 16.05 -8.53
CA VAL A 106 9.36 16.26 -8.74
C VAL A 106 8.83 15.32 -9.83
N ASP A 107 9.50 15.28 -10.98
CA ASP A 107 9.10 14.43 -12.10
C ASP A 107 9.16 12.94 -11.75
N LEU A 108 10.16 12.51 -10.97
CA LEU A 108 10.24 11.15 -10.47
C LEU A 108 9.04 10.79 -9.58
N ILE A 109 8.68 11.66 -8.65
CA ILE A 109 7.54 11.43 -7.74
C ILE A 109 6.25 11.33 -8.55
N VAL A 110 5.97 12.31 -9.41
CA VAL A 110 4.76 12.35 -10.24
C VAL A 110 4.65 11.12 -11.16
N SER A 111 5.73 10.78 -11.86
CA SER A 111 5.79 9.60 -12.74
C SER A 111 5.54 8.30 -11.98
N THR A 112 6.15 8.15 -10.81
CA THR A 112 6.02 6.94 -9.98
C THR A 112 4.59 6.78 -9.46
N VAL A 113 3.98 7.88 -8.98
CA VAL A 113 2.61 7.87 -8.48
C VAL A 113 1.63 7.50 -9.58
N LYS A 114 1.75 8.14 -10.76
CA LYS A 114 0.93 7.83 -11.93
C LYS A 114 1.04 6.36 -12.34
N ALA A 115 2.25 5.83 -12.49
CA ALA A 115 2.47 4.45 -12.89
C ALA A 115 1.92 3.43 -11.88
N ARG A 116 1.97 3.74 -10.57
CA ARG A 116 1.43 2.86 -9.51
C ARG A 116 -0.09 2.89 -9.47
N LEU A 117 -0.71 4.05 -9.68
CA LEU A 117 -2.17 4.19 -9.71
C LEU A 117 -2.77 3.55 -10.97
N GLU A 118 -2.16 3.75 -12.14
CA GLU A 118 -2.59 3.09 -13.39
C GLU A 118 -2.52 1.56 -13.29
N LYS A 119 -1.45 1.02 -12.68
CA LYS A 119 -1.36 -0.42 -12.39
C LYS A 119 -2.44 -0.89 -11.42
N GLY A 120 -2.76 -0.09 -10.41
CA GLY A 120 -3.83 -0.41 -9.45
C GLY A 120 -5.22 -0.43 -10.10
N ASP A 121 -5.45 0.44 -11.08
CA ASP A 121 -6.72 0.52 -11.81
C ASP A 121 -6.91 -0.68 -12.76
N ALA A 122 -5.82 -1.24 -13.29
CA ALA A 122 -5.86 -2.45 -14.12
C ALA A 122 -6.43 -3.69 -13.40
N PHE A 123 -6.43 -3.71 -12.06
CA PHE A 123 -7.00 -4.80 -11.24
C PHE A 123 -8.43 -4.51 -10.74
N ARG A 124 -9.00 -3.34 -11.07
CA ARG A 124 -10.33 -2.91 -10.60
C ARG A 124 -11.46 -3.21 -11.61
N ARG A 125 -11.15 -3.86 -12.74
CA ARG A 125 -12.11 -4.29 -13.78
C ARG A 125 -12.51 -5.76 -13.66
#